data_AF-A0A2G5F7W5-F1
#
_entry.id   AF-A0A2G5F7W5-F1
#
_cell.length_a   1.000
_cell.length_b   1.000
_cell.length_c   1.000
_cell.angle_alpha   90.00
_cell.angle_beta   90.00
_cell.angle_gamma   90.00
#
_symmetry.space_group_name_H-M   'P 1'
#
loop_
_entity.id
_entity.type
_entity.pdbx_description
1 polymer ?
#
loop_
_entity_poly.entity_id
_entity_poly.type
_entity_poly.pdbx_seq_one_letter_code
_entity_poly.pdbx_strand_id
1 'polypeptide(L)'
;MAAEQLMGETRECQEDLIVKNKVVDQAEVADYLICKRREFEESIEHGRSNIDVWITYVKWEASLKEVAHARSICERALEEVVGYRNPSLWCVYAEIEMESNFMDRARKVLDRAVTLHPRVPQLWYKFIELEERLGNVASARMLFERWMCWMPDQQGWLSYIKFEIRYNEIERARQIFEKLVQCHPRVESWIRYAKFEMKNREVGKARNVYVRAVEKFAASDCKVAGFPEFEKRCKETGRKRGLDNIRKVQKGIKDDDDMVW
;
A
#
# COMPACT_ATOMS: atom_id res chain seq x y z
N MET A 1 14.08 -15.35 27.99
CA MET A 1 12.68 -14.89 27.82
C MET A 1 12.28 -14.72 26.35
N ALA A 2 12.74 -13.74 25.56
CA ALA A 2 12.30 -13.60 24.16
C ALA A 2 12.79 -14.73 23.22
N ALA A 3 14.03 -15.22 23.41
CA ALA A 3 14.57 -16.33 22.63
C ALA A 3 13.92 -17.69 22.96
N GLU A 4 13.42 -17.87 24.19
CA GLU A 4 12.70 -19.08 24.61
C GLU A 4 11.25 -19.08 24.11
N GLN A 5 10.61 -17.91 24.02
CA GLN A 5 9.29 -17.76 23.39
C GLN A 5 9.33 -18.05 21.88
N LEU A 6 10.36 -17.57 21.19
CA LEU A 6 10.58 -17.89 19.77
C LEU A 6 10.89 -19.37 19.52
N MET A 7 11.61 -20.02 20.45
CA MET A 7 11.88 -21.47 20.41
C MET A 7 10.62 -22.31 20.70
N GLY A 8 9.69 -21.81 21.52
CA GLY A 8 8.38 -22.41 21.78
C GLY A 8 7.45 -22.31 20.57
N GLU A 9 7.33 -21.12 19.98
CA GLU A 9 6.54 -20.88 18.77
C GLU A 9 7.10 -21.65 17.55
N THR A 10 8.42 -21.88 17.48
CA THR A 10 9.01 -22.76 16.45
C THR A 10 8.61 -24.23 16.59
N ARG A 11 8.35 -24.72 17.81
CA ARG A 11 7.88 -26.11 18.02
C ARG A 11 6.39 -26.24 17.70
N GLU A 12 5.57 -25.28 18.12
CA GLU A 12 4.13 -25.30 17.88
C GLU A 12 3.78 -25.31 16.38
N CYS A 13 4.48 -24.52 15.54
CA CYS A 13 4.29 -24.55 14.09
C CYS A 13 4.78 -25.85 13.41
N GLN A 14 5.83 -26.49 13.94
CA GLN A 14 6.26 -27.80 13.46
C GLN A 14 5.26 -28.89 13.86
N GLU A 15 4.73 -28.82 15.08
CA GLU A 15 3.75 -29.76 15.62
C GLU A 15 2.42 -29.69 14.85
N ASP A 16 1.96 -28.52 14.39
CA ASP A 16 0.72 -28.38 13.62
C ASP A 16 0.74 -29.07 12.22
N LEU A 17 1.93 -29.24 11.62
CA LEU A 17 2.11 -30.03 10.39
C LEU A 17 2.20 -31.54 10.68
N ILE A 18 2.74 -31.91 11.85
CA ILE A 18 2.89 -33.29 12.33
C ILE A 18 1.55 -33.86 12.85
N VAL A 19 0.63 -33.03 13.34
CA VAL A 19 -0.64 -33.51 13.90
C VAL A 19 -1.67 -33.90 12.82
N LYS A 20 -1.58 -33.37 11.59
CA LYS A 20 -2.50 -33.74 10.50
C LYS A 20 -2.22 -35.12 9.89
N ASN A 21 -0.97 -35.56 9.90
CA ASN A 21 -0.56 -36.90 9.52
C ASN A 21 0.27 -37.46 10.66
N LYS A 22 -0.28 -38.38 11.46
CA LYS A 22 0.46 -39.12 12.51
C LYS A 22 1.81 -39.60 11.96
N VAL A 23 2.89 -38.88 12.26
CA VAL A 23 4.26 -39.25 11.92
C VAL A 23 5.08 -39.01 13.18
N VAL A 24 5.66 -40.08 13.72
CA VAL A 24 6.31 -40.09 15.04
C VAL A 24 7.84 -40.19 14.92
N ASP A 25 8.37 -40.58 13.75
CA ASP A 25 9.81 -40.75 13.53
C ASP A 25 10.41 -39.65 12.62
N GLN A 26 11.59 -39.15 12.98
CA GLN A 26 12.37 -38.17 12.20
C GLN A 26 12.73 -38.71 10.80
N ALA A 27 12.93 -40.03 10.68
CA ALA A 27 13.18 -40.67 9.39
C ALA A 27 11.95 -40.62 8.46
N GLU A 28 10.77 -40.87 9.01
CA GLU A 28 9.51 -40.81 8.24
C GLU A 28 9.19 -39.38 7.77
N VAL A 29 9.52 -38.37 8.58
CA VAL A 29 9.40 -36.95 8.17
C VAL A 29 10.34 -36.65 7.01
N ALA A 30 11.59 -37.12 7.05
CA ALA A 30 12.55 -36.92 5.96
C ALA A 30 12.08 -37.59 4.65
N ASP A 31 11.58 -38.82 4.72
CA ASP A 31 11.05 -39.54 3.56
C ASP A 31 9.81 -38.86 2.98
N TYR A 32 8.92 -38.35 3.84
CA TYR A 32 7.77 -37.55 3.41
C TYR A 32 8.20 -36.27 2.67
N LEU A 33 9.18 -35.54 3.20
CA LEU A 33 9.70 -34.32 2.56
C LEU A 33 10.33 -34.62 1.19
N ILE A 34 11.10 -35.70 1.07
CA ILE A 34 11.69 -36.14 -0.21
C ILE A 34 10.59 -36.48 -1.21
N CYS A 35 9.58 -37.26 -0.81
CA CYS A 35 8.47 -37.62 -1.69
C CYS A 35 7.68 -36.38 -2.13
N LYS A 36 7.41 -35.45 -1.21
CA LYS A 36 6.70 -34.20 -1.53
C LYS A 36 7.48 -33.29 -2.48
N ARG A 37 8.80 -33.14 -2.28
CA ARG A 37 9.65 -32.38 -3.21
C ARG A 37 9.65 -33.00 -4.60
N ARG A 38 9.71 -34.34 -4.70
CA ARG A 38 9.62 -35.05 -5.97
C ARG A 38 8.29 -34.79 -6.69
N GLU A 39 7.16 -34.82 -5.98
CA GLU A 39 5.84 -34.49 -6.56
C GLU A 39 5.81 -33.07 -7.15
N PHE A 40 6.41 -32.09 -6.45
CA PHE A 40 6.49 -30.72 -6.96
C PHE A 40 7.41 -30.61 -8.18
N GLU A 41 8.57 -31.26 -8.17
CA GLU A 41 9.51 -31.26 -9.32
C GLU A 41 8.91 -31.97 -10.54
N GLU A 42 8.22 -33.11 -10.35
CA GLU A 42 7.46 -33.77 -11.42
C GLU A 42 6.36 -32.86 -11.97
N SER A 43 5.65 -32.12 -11.10
CA SER A 43 4.63 -31.15 -11.53
C SER A 43 5.22 -29.98 -12.32
N ILE A 44 6.43 -29.54 -11.96
CA ILE A 44 7.17 -28.51 -12.69
C ILE A 44 7.66 -29.05 -14.04
N GLU A 45 8.06 -30.32 -14.12
CA GLU A 45 8.49 -30.93 -15.38
C GLU A 45 7.32 -31.03 -16.38
N HIS A 46 6.16 -31.50 -15.92
CA HIS A 46 4.96 -31.62 -16.75
C HIS A 46 4.28 -30.27 -17.02
N GLY A 47 4.55 -29.26 -16.20
CA GLY A 47 3.87 -27.98 -16.18
C GLY A 47 4.80 -26.78 -16.00
N ARG A 48 5.93 -26.74 -16.71
CA ARG A 48 7.02 -25.76 -16.49
C ARG A 48 6.59 -24.30 -16.59
N SER A 49 5.56 -24.03 -17.39
CA SER A 49 4.96 -22.69 -17.55
C SER A 49 3.95 -22.31 -16.46
N ASN A 50 3.55 -23.23 -15.58
CA ASN A 50 2.52 -22.98 -14.57
C ASN A 50 3.15 -22.39 -13.29
N ILE A 51 3.08 -21.07 -13.17
CA ILE A 51 3.66 -20.32 -12.06
C ILE A 51 2.97 -20.64 -10.72
N ASP A 52 1.71 -21.07 -10.74
CA ASP A 52 0.98 -21.39 -9.50
C ASP A 52 1.60 -22.61 -8.80
N VAL A 53 2.16 -23.55 -9.56
CA VAL A 53 2.91 -24.70 -9.01
C VAL A 53 4.19 -24.22 -8.33
N TRP A 54 4.93 -23.31 -8.97
CA TRP A 54 6.11 -22.70 -8.38
C TRP A 54 5.78 -21.92 -7.09
N ILE A 55 4.71 -21.12 -7.11
CA ILE A 55 4.29 -20.33 -5.94
C ILE A 55 3.86 -21.24 -4.79
N THR A 56 3.10 -22.31 -5.07
CA THR A 56 2.67 -23.27 -4.04
C THR A 56 3.86 -24.05 -3.47
N TYR A 57 4.82 -24.45 -4.31
CA TYR A 57 6.03 -25.11 -3.86
C TYR A 57 6.88 -24.20 -2.95
N VAL A 58 7.09 -22.95 -3.38
CA VAL A 58 7.83 -21.93 -2.61
C VAL A 58 7.16 -21.63 -1.27
N LYS A 59 5.83 -21.49 -1.23
CA LYS A 59 5.07 -21.30 0.03
C LYS A 59 5.16 -22.51 0.95
N TRP A 60 5.18 -23.72 0.39
CA TRP A 60 5.34 -24.93 1.17
C TRP A 60 6.74 -25.01 1.80
N GLU A 61 7.81 -24.73 1.06
CA GLU A 61 9.18 -24.68 1.65
C GLU A 61 9.33 -23.55 2.67
N ALA A 62 8.66 -22.41 2.46
CA ALA A 62 8.60 -21.34 3.46
C ALA A 62 7.92 -21.79 4.75
N SER A 63 6.87 -22.61 4.66
CA SER A 63 6.21 -23.19 5.86
C SER A 63 7.13 -24.11 6.67
N LEU A 64 8.14 -24.72 6.02
CA LEU A 64 9.16 -25.53 6.67
C LEU A 64 10.31 -24.71 7.27
N LYS A 65 10.30 -23.38 7.09
CA LYS A 65 11.39 -22.44 7.45
C LYS A 65 12.71 -22.72 6.72
N GLU A 66 12.68 -23.49 5.63
CA GLU A 66 13.84 -23.78 4.77
C GLU A 66 14.05 -22.67 3.72
N VAL A 67 14.38 -21.47 4.21
CA VAL A 67 14.50 -20.25 3.39
C VAL A 67 15.54 -20.39 2.28
N ALA A 68 16.63 -21.11 2.54
CA ALA A 68 17.69 -21.32 1.53
C ALA A 68 17.19 -22.12 0.33
N HIS A 69 16.34 -23.13 0.57
CA HIS A 69 15.76 -23.93 -0.49
C HIS A 69 14.68 -23.15 -1.24
N ALA A 70 13.80 -22.45 -0.51
CA ALA A 70 12.80 -21.55 -1.10
C ALA A 70 13.43 -20.50 -2.03
N ARG A 71 14.58 -19.93 -1.65
CA ARG A 71 15.35 -19.00 -2.51
C ARG A 71 15.83 -19.64 -3.80
N SER A 72 16.40 -20.83 -3.72
CA SER A 72 16.90 -21.54 -4.91
C SER A 72 15.77 -21.79 -5.89
N ILE A 73 14.60 -22.19 -5.38
CA ILE A 73 13.39 -22.41 -6.20
C ILE A 73 12.89 -21.09 -6.80
N CYS A 74 12.87 -19.99 -6.04
CA CYS A 74 12.51 -18.67 -6.55
C CYS A 74 13.44 -18.21 -7.67
N GLU A 75 14.76 -18.33 -7.51
CA GLU A 75 15.71 -17.93 -8.56
C GLU A 75 15.59 -18.82 -9.80
N ARG A 76 15.42 -20.15 -9.64
CA ARG A 76 15.09 -21.06 -10.75
C ARG A 76 13.81 -20.64 -11.46
N ALA A 77 12.76 -20.30 -10.70
CA ALA A 77 11.49 -19.84 -11.26
C ALA A 77 11.64 -18.49 -12.00
N LEU A 78 12.58 -17.64 -11.59
CA LEU A 78 12.88 -16.35 -12.23
C LEU A 78 13.77 -16.48 -13.47
N GLU A 79 14.61 -17.51 -13.55
CA GLU A 79 15.35 -17.87 -14.78
C GLU A 79 14.39 -18.31 -15.89
N GLU A 80 13.28 -18.96 -15.52
CA GLU A 80 12.21 -19.29 -16.45
C GLU A 80 11.46 -18.02 -16.92
N VAL A 81 11.34 -17.85 -18.25
CA VAL A 81 10.78 -16.65 -18.91
C VAL A 81 9.38 -16.29 -18.42
N VAL A 82 8.62 -17.30 -17.99
CA VAL A 82 7.23 -17.17 -17.53
C VAL A 82 7.19 -16.59 -16.11
N GLY A 83 8.07 -17.04 -15.21
CA GLY A 83 8.16 -16.52 -13.85
C GLY A 83 8.72 -15.11 -13.77
N TYR A 84 9.70 -14.77 -14.63
CA TYR A 84 10.26 -13.42 -14.69
C TYR A 84 9.21 -12.32 -14.91
N ARG A 85 8.22 -12.55 -15.77
CA ARG A 85 7.18 -11.55 -16.11
C ARG A 85 6.06 -11.47 -15.08
N ASN A 86 5.93 -12.45 -14.20
CA ASN A 86 4.80 -12.51 -13.28
C ASN A 86 5.09 -11.75 -11.98
N PRO A 87 4.36 -10.67 -11.68
CA PRO A 87 4.58 -9.88 -10.47
C PRO A 87 4.36 -10.66 -9.17
N SER A 88 3.47 -11.66 -9.19
CA SER A 88 3.12 -12.46 -8.01
C SER A 88 4.32 -13.25 -7.49
N LEU A 89 5.17 -13.78 -8.38
CA LEU A 89 6.37 -14.52 -7.97
C LEU A 89 7.35 -13.60 -7.24
N TRP A 90 7.58 -12.39 -7.75
CA TRP A 90 8.41 -11.38 -7.07
C TRP A 90 7.86 -10.98 -5.72
N CYS A 91 6.53 -10.86 -5.59
CA CYS A 91 5.88 -10.54 -4.32
C CYS A 91 6.05 -11.66 -3.31
N VAL A 92 5.83 -12.91 -3.72
CA VAL A 92 6.03 -14.09 -2.85
C VAL A 92 7.49 -14.21 -2.44
N TYR A 93 8.42 -13.96 -3.36
CA TYR A 93 9.84 -14.00 -3.02
C TYR A 93 10.22 -12.94 -1.98
N ALA A 94 9.74 -11.70 -2.17
CA ALA A 94 9.95 -10.64 -1.17
C ALA A 94 9.29 -10.97 0.17
N GLU A 95 8.07 -11.52 0.19
CA GLU A 95 7.34 -11.91 1.40
C GLU A 95 8.12 -12.95 2.22
N ILE A 96 8.69 -13.97 1.57
CA ILE A 96 9.47 -15.00 2.26
C ILE A 96 10.73 -14.42 2.91
N GLU A 97 11.44 -13.53 2.21
CA GLU A 97 12.61 -12.86 2.79
C GLU A 97 12.22 -11.92 3.94
N MET A 98 11.03 -11.31 3.89
CA MET A 98 10.48 -10.48 4.97
C MET A 98 10.09 -11.30 6.20
N GLU A 99 9.42 -12.44 6.01
CA GLU A 99 9.04 -13.37 7.10
C GLU A 99 10.28 -13.97 7.77
N SER A 100 11.34 -14.18 6.99
CA SER A 100 12.62 -14.71 7.45
C SER A 100 13.54 -13.65 8.06
N ASN A 101 13.08 -12.40 8.20
CA ASN A 101 13.82 -11.25 8.72
C ASN A 101 15.09 -10.88 7.93
N PHE A 102 15.20 -11.28 6.65
CA PHE A 102 16.30 -10.92 5.75
C PHE A 102 15.95 -9.68 4.92
N MET A 103 15.72 -8.56 5.61
CA MET A 103 15.16 -7.31 5.04
C MET A 103 16.03 -6.71 3.93
N ASP A 104 17.36 -6.80 4.03
CA ASP A 104 18.27 -6.30 2.99
C ASP A 104 18.19 -7.11 1.69
N ARG A 105 17.92 -8.42 1.79
CA ARG A 105 17.71 -9.27 0.62
C ARG A 105 16.37 -8.96 -0.02
N ALA A 106 15.31 -8.82 0.79
CA ALA A 106 14.00 -8.39 0.31
C ALA A 106 14.09 -7.06 -0.47
N ARG A 107 14.86 -6.08 0.04
CA ARG A 107 15.11 -4.81 -0.65
C ARG A 107 15.77 -5.01 -2.01
N LYS A 108 16.82 -5.85 -2.10
CA LYS A 108 17.52 -6.14 -3.37
C LYS A 108 16.61 -6.83 -4.38
N VAL A 109 15.81 -7.79 -3.94
CA VAL A 109 14.84 -8.51 -4.78
C VAL A 109 13.80 -7.53 -5.33
N LEU A 110 13.22 -6.69 -4.47
CA LEU A 110 12.22 -5.72 -4.89
C LEU A 110 12.81 -4.63 -5.79
N ASP A 111 14.01 -4.13 -5.50
CA ASP A 111 14.68 -3.14 -6.36
C ASP A 111 14.99 -3.70 -7.75
N ARG A 112 15.42 -4.96 -7.84
CA ARG A 112 15.53 -5.70 -9.11
C ARG A 112 14.15 -5.78 -9.78
N ALA A 113 13.10 -6.18 -9.07
CA ALA A 113 11.76 -6.32 -9.61
C ALA A 113 11.20 -5.01 -10.20
N VAL A 114 11.28 -3.88 -9.48
CA VAL A 114 10.79 -2.57 -9.97
C VAL A 114 11.67 -1.98 -11.07
N THR A 115 12.95 -2.33 -11.15
CA THR A 115 13.82 -1.91 -12.26
C THR A 115 13.45 -2.64 -13.55
N LEU A 116 13.09 -3.92 -13.45
CA LEU A 116 12.70 -4.76 -14.58
C LEU A 116 11.27 -4.47 -15.04
N HIS A 117 10.35 -4.26 -14.09
CA HIS A 117 8.91 -4.08 -14.33
C HIS A 117 8.37 -2.80 -13.67
N PRO A 118 8.82 -1.61 -14.10
CA PRO A 118 8.45 -0.35 -13.45
C PRO A 118 6.97 0.01 -13.60
N ARG A 119 6.27 -0.56 -14.60
CA ARG A 119 4.86 -0.29 -14.86
C ARG A 119 3.89 -1.08 -13.99
N VAL A 120 4.38 -2.02 -13.18
CA VAL A 120 3.53 -2.90 -12.36
C VAL A 120 3.36 -2.31 -10.96
N PRO A 121 2.18 -1.75 -10.60
CA PRO A 121 1.95 -1.11 -9.31
C PRO A 121 2.16 -2.04 -8.11
N GLN A 122 1.81 -3.32 -8.27
CA GLN A 122 1.88 -4.33 -7.21
C GLN A 122 3.28 -4.43 -6.58
N LEU A 123 4.33 -4.34 -7.40
CA LEU A 123 5.72 -4.40 -6.93
C LEU A 123 6.10 -3.17 -6.11
N TRP A 124 5.65 -1.99 -6.55
CA TRP A 124 5.86 -0.74 -5.82
C TRP A 124 5.17 -0.75 -4.47
N TYR A 125 3.91 -1.21 -4.41
CA TYR A 125 3.18 -1.34 -3.16
C TYR A 125 3.92 -2.25 -2.18
N LYS A 126 4.41 -3.41 -2.64
CA LYS A 126 5.21 -4.31 -1.80
C LYS A 126 6.52 -3.71 -1.34
N PHE A 127 7.19 -2.93 -2.19
CA PHE A 127 8.43 -2.26 -1.80
C PHE A 127 8.21 -1.15 -0.77
N ILE A 128 7.15 -0.36 -0.94
CA ILE A 128 6.77 0.65 0.05
C ILE A 128 6.38 -0.03 1.37
N GLU A 129 5.63 -1.13 1.34
CA GLU A 129 5.27 -1.90 2.52
C GLU A 129 6.53 -2.37 3.29
N LEU A 130 7.55 -2.86 2.58
CA LEU A 130 8.84 -3.24 3.18
C LEU A 130 9.50 -2.06 3.91
N GLU A 131 9.62 -0.90 3.29
CA GLU A 131 10.26 0.27 3.92
C GLU A 131 9.42 0.83 5.07
N GLU A 132 8.08 0.76 4.99
CA GLU A 132 7.20 1.11 6.10
C GLU A 132 7.39 0.18 7.31
N ARG A 133 7.55 -1.14 7.10
CA ARG A 133 7.85 -2.10 8.17
C ARG A 133 9.20 -1.83 8.84
N LEU A 134 10.17 -1.30 8.09
CA LEU A 134 11.47 -0.87 8.63
C LEU A 134 11.42 0.49 9.33
N GLY A 135 10.32 1.24 9.21
CA GLY A 135 10.20 2.61 9.72
C GLY A 135 10.95 3.65 8.88
N ASN A 136 11.43 3.29 7.69
CA ASN A 136 12.21 4.17 6.81
C ASN A 136 11.30 5.06 5.96
N VAL A 137 10.66 6.04 6.58
CA VAL A 137 9.71 6.95 5.91
C VAL A 137 10.38 7.73 4.77
N ALA A 138 11.65 8.13 4.93
CA ALA A 138 12.40 8.83 3.89
C ALA A 138 12.61 7.98 2.64
N SER A 139 13.01 6.70 2.81
CA SER A 139 13.16 5.75 1.71
C SER A 139 11.83 5.46 1.02
N ALA A 140 10.75 5.28 1.78
CA ALA A 140 9.41 5.09 1.23
C ALA A 140 8.99 6.29 0.35
N ARG A 141 9.29 7.53 0.76
CA ARG A 141 9.05 8.74 -0.07
C ARG A 141 9.88 8.73 -1.35
N MET A 142 11.17 8.37 -1.27
CA MET A 142 12.01 8.26 -2.46
C MET A 142 11.47 7.22 -3.44
N LEU A 143 10.94 6.10 -2.94
CA LEU A 143 10.28 5.09 -3.78
C LEU A 143 9.02 5.64 -4.45
N PHE A 144 8.18 6.38 -3.72
CA PHE A 144 7.03 7.05 -4.30
C PHE A 144 7.42 8.05 -5.39
N GLU A 145 8.39 8.93 -5.16
CA GLU A 145 8.84 9.89 -6.18
C GLU A 145 9.41 9.17 -7.41
N ARG A 146 10.21 8.11 -7.22
CA ARG A 146 10.71 7.26 -8.31
C ARG A 146 9.57 6.60 -9.08
N TRP A 147 8.53 6.15 -8.38
CA TRP A 147 7.35 5.57 -9.00
C TRP A 147 6.57 6.60 -9.81
N MET A 148 6.41 7.83 -9.29
CA MET A 148 5.71 8.93 -9.97
C MET A 148 6.37 9.35 -11.29
N CYS A 149 7.70 9.18 -11.43
CA CYS A 149 8.40 9.40 -12.70
C CYS A 149 7.84 8.53 -13.85
N TRP A 150 7.28 7.36 -13.55
CA TRP A 150 6.68 6.47 -14.53
C TRP A 150 5.22 6.80 -14.85
N MET A 151 4.69 7.89 -14.28
CA MET A 151 3.28 8.32 -14.41
C MET A 151 2.30 7.16 -14.15
N PRO A 152 2.24 6.65 -12.91
CA PRO A 152 1.34 5.57 -12.56
C PRO A 152 -0.12 6.00 -12.64
N ASP A 153 -1.01 5.02 -12.57
CA ASP A 153 -2.44 5.24 -12.56
C ASP A 153 -2.91 6.14 -11.40
N GLN A 154 -4.13 6.63 -11.48
CA GLN A 154 -4.70 7.50 -10.45
C GLN A 154 -4.63 6.85 -9.05
N GLN A 155 -4.75 5.52 -8.95
CA GLN A 155 -4.63 4.84 -7.65
C GLN A 155 -3.22 4.94 -7.07
N GLY A 156 -2.18 4.84 -7.89
CA GLY A 156 -0.80 5.08 -7.46
C GLY A 156 -0.62 6.45 -6.83
N TRP A 157 -1.10 7.51 -7.48
CA TRP A 157 -1.06 8.87 -6.92
C TRP A 157 -1.85 9.01 -5.61
N LEU A 158 -3.06 8.42 -5.56
CA LEU A 158 -3.89 8.44 -4.35
C LEU A 158 -3.26 7.68 -3.20
N SER A 159 -2.51 6.61 -3.48
CA SER A 159 -1.78 5.86 -2.45
C SER A 159 -0.67 6.70 -1.82
N TYR A 160 0.05 7.49 -2.62
CA TYR A 160 1.09 8.39 -2.11
C TYR A 160 0.50 9.53 -1.26
N ILE A 161 -0.63 10.09 -1.69
CA ILE A 161 -1.36 11.08 -0.89
C ILE A 161 -1.82 10.49 0.44
N LYS A 162 -2.39 9.28 0.44
CA LYS A 162 -2.79 8.58 1.66
C LYS A 162 -1.59 8.36 2.59
N PHE A 163 -0.44 8.02 2.03
CA PHE A 163 0.81 7.88 2.77
C PHE A 163 1.19 9.18 3.50
N GLU A 164 1.28 10.33 2.81
CA GLU A 164 1.64 11.60 3.47
C GLU A 164 0.60 12.06 4.50
N ILE A 165 -0.70 11.77 4.26
CA ILE A 165 -1.76 12.05 5.24
C ILE A 165 -1.56 11.23 6.53
N ARG A 166 -1.13 9.97 6.44
CA ARG A 166 -0.83 9.13 7.63
C ARG A 166 0.28 9.74 8.49
N TYR A 167 1.26 10.37 7.86
CA TYR A 167 2.37 11.06 8.54
C TYR A 167 2.08 12.53 8.87
N ASN A 168 0.83 12.99 8.70
CA ASN A 168 0.39 14.37 8.96
C ASN A 168 1.11 15.46 8.13
N GLU A 169 1.65 15.09 6.97
CA GLU A 169 2.37 15.99 6.05
C GLU A 169 1.41 16.60 5.02
N ILE A 170 0.51 17.46 5.53
CA ILE A 170 -0.59 18.03 4.73
C ILE A 170 -0.07 18.87 3.55
N GLU A 171 1.01 19.63 3.74
CA GLU A 171 1.55 20.49 2.68
C GLU A 171 2.14 19.67 1.53
N ARG A 172 2.84 18.57 1.83
CA ARG A 172 3.33 17.65 0.79
C ARG A 172 2.17 16.97 0.07
N ALA A 173 1.15 16.54 0.80
CA ALA A 173 -0.05 15.99 0.20
C ALA A 173 -0.70 16.96 -0.81
N ARG A 174 -0.72 18.29 -0.51
CA ARG A 174 -1.17 19.31 -1.47
C ARG A 174 -0.31 19.36 -2.73
N GLN A 175 1.01 19.36 -2.58
CA GLN A 175 1.94 19.37 -3.72
C GLN A 175 1.73 18.13 -4.61
N ILE A 176 1.49 16.96 -4.02
CA ILE A 176 1.20 15.73 -4.75
C ILE A 176 -0.18 15.81 -5.44
N PHE A 177 -1.19 16.42 -4.81
CA PHE A 177 -2.48 16.68 -5.47
C PHE A 177 -2.34 17.62 -6.68
N GLU A 178 -1.51 18.65 -6.59
CA GLU A 178 -1.20 19.52 -7.74
C GLU A 178 -0.51 18.75 -8.87
N LYS A 179 0.47 17.88 -8.55
CA LYS A 179 1.08 16.97 -9.54
C LYS A 179 0.02 16.02 -10.15
N LEU A 180 -0.91 15.49 -9.35
CA LEU A 180 -1.97 14.59 -9.79
C LEU A 180 -2.92 15.25 -10.79
N VAL A 181 -3.38 16.49 -10.54
CA VAL A 181 -4.29 17.18 -11.46
C VAL A 181 -3.60 17.62 -12.75
N GLN A 182 -2.28 17.82 -12.72
CA GLN A 182 -1.47 18.09 -13.92
C GLN A 182 -1.29 16.84 -14.77
N CYS A 183 -0.96 15.69 -14.16
CA CYS A 183 -0.76 14.43 -14.88
C CYS A 183 -2.09 13.82 -15.37
N HIS A 184 -3.11 13.85 -14.52
CA HIS A 184 -4.42 13.26 -14.77
C HIS A 184 -5.53 14.30 -14.56
N PRO A 185 -5.76 15.19 -15.55
CA PRO A 185 -6.83 16.18 -15.51
C PRO A 185 -8.19 15.51 -15.73
N ARG A 186 -8.64 14.73 -14.74
CA ARG A 186 -9.96 14.10 -14.68
C ARG A 186 -10.80 14.79 -13.63
N VAL A 187 -12.10 14.97 -13.89
CA VAL A 187 -13.05 15.58 -12.95
C VAL A 187 -12.96 14.94 -11.56
N GLU A 188 -12.80 13.61 -11.52
CA GLU A 188 -12.68 12.85 -10.29
C GLU A 188 -11.44 13.24 -9.46
N SER A 189 -10.30 13.53 -10.10
CA SER A 189 -9.08 14.01 -9.43
C SER A 189 -9.31 15.35 -8.74
N TRP A 190 -9.98 16.28 -9.43
CA TRP A 190 -10.31 17.60 -8.91
C TRP A 190 -11.32 17.55 -7.75
N ILE A 191 -12.35 16.70 -7.85
CA ILE A 191 -13.32 16.48 -6.77
C ILE A 191 -12.61 15.91 -5.53
N ARG A 192 -11.69 14.95 -5.69
CA ARG A 192 -10.92 14.40 -4.58
C ARG A 192 -10.01 15.45 -3.94
N TYR A 193 -9.35 16.28 -4.75
CA TYR A 193 -8.49 17.35 -4.22
C TYR A 193 -9.31 18.37 -3.42
N ALA A 194 -10.47 18.79 -3.93
CA ALA A 194 -11.34 19.70 -3.20
C ALA A 194 -11.90 19.07 -1.91
N LYS A 195 -12.30 17.79 -1.93
CA LYS A 195 -12.73 17.06 -0.72
C LYS A 195 -11.62 17.01 0.34
N PHE A 196 -10.36 16.85 -0.07
CA PHE A 196 -9.21 16.89 0.83
C PHE A 196 -9.05 18.25 1.51
N GLU A 197 -9.08 19.36 0.76
CA GLU A 197 -8.98 20.71 1.34
C GLU A 197 -10.16 21.03 2.27
N MET A 198 -11.36 20.53 1.95
CA MET A 198 -12.52 20.66 2.85
C MET A 198 -12.31 19.93 4.18
N LYS A 199 -11.70 18.74 4.17
CA LYS A 199 -11.39 17.98 5.39
C LYS A 199 -10.36 18.71 6.26
N ASN A 200 -9.43 19.42 5.63
CA ASN A 200 -8.41 20.22 6.31
C ASN A 200 -8.90 21.62 6.74
N ARG A 201 -10.20 21.90 6.62
CA ARG A 201 -10.86 23.17 6.98
C ARG A 201 -10.46 24.40 6.14
N GLU A 202 -9.74 24.19 5.04
CA GLU A 202 -9.28 25.24 4.11
C GLU A 202 -10.31 25.50 3.00
N VAL A 203 -11.44 26.09 3.39
CA VAL A 203 -12.58 26.32 2.48
C VAL A 203 -12.22 27.26 1.33
N GLY A 204 -11.34 28.25 1.57
CA GLY A 204 -10.87 29.17 0.54
C GLY A 204 -10.08 28.46 -0.57
N LYS A 205 -9.15 27.58 -0.18
CA LYS A 205 -8.37 26.77 -1.14
C LYS A 205 -9.27 25.78 -1.89
N ALA A 206 -10.19 25.11 -1.19
CA ALA A 206 -11.16 24.22 -1.83
C ALA A 206 -11.99 24.93 -2.91
N ARG A 207 -12.40 26.17 -2.68
CA ARG A 207 -13.11 26.99 -3.68
C ARG A 207 -12.23 27.27 -4.90
N ASN A 208 -10.98 27.67 -4.69
CA ASN A 208 -10.05 27.94 -5.78
C ASN A 208 -9.79 26.69 -6.64
N VAL A 209 -9.70 25.51 -6.03
CA VAL A 209 -9.57 24.23 -6.73
C VAL A 209 -10.78 23.96 -7.63
N TYR A 210 -11.99 24.20 -7.13
CA TYR A 210 -13.20 24.03 -7.94
C TYR A 210 -13.29 25.03 -9.09
N VAL A 211 -12.93 26.31 -8.86
CA VAL A 211 -12.92 27.33 -9.92
C VAL A 211 -11.95 26.91 -11.03
N ARG A 212 -10.72 26.51 -10.67
CA ARG A 212 -9.73 25.99 -11.63
C ARG A 212 -10.22 24.75 -12.37
N ALA A 213 -10.92 23.84 -11.69
CA ALA A 213 -11.51 22.67 -12.31
C ALA A 213 -12.56 23.08 -13.36
N VAL A 214 -13.47 24.00 -13.01
CA VAL A 214 -14.51 24.49 -13.93
C VAL A 214 -13.88 25.19 -15.13
N GLU A 215 -12.87 26.04 -14.95
CA GLU A 215 -12.16 26.69 -16.06
C GLU A 215 -11.51 25.66 -16.99
N LYS A 216 -10.88 24.62 -16.43
CA LYS A 216 -10.21 23.57 -17.21
C LYS A 216 -11.19 22.73 -18.04
N PHE A 217 -12.37 22.44 -17.48
CA PHE A 217 -13.40 21.62 -18.13
C PHE A 217 -14.49 22.45 -18.82
N ALA A 218 -14.47 23.78 -18.76
CA ALA A 218 -15.44 24.63 -19.46
C ALA A 218 -15.35 24.48 -20.99
N ALA A 219 -14.19 24.06 -21.51
CA ALA A 219 -13.97 23.80 -22.93
C ALA A 219 -14.49 22.43 -23.42
N SER A 220 -14.83 21.52 -22.51
CA SER A 220 -15.28 20.17 -22.80
C SER A 220 -16.56 19.94 -22.00
N ASP A 221 -17.75 19.96 -22.60
CA ASP A 221 -19.12 19.91 -22.00
C ASP A 221 -19.35 18.88 -20.86
N CYS A 222 -18.58 18.96 -19.79
CA CYS A 222 -18.53 18.03 -18.68
C CYS A 222 -18.98 18.84 -17.47
N LYS A 223 -20.20 18.55 -17.04
CA LYS A 223 -20.76 19.14 -15.83
C LYS A 223 -19.91 18.64 -14.66
N VAL A 224 -19.13 19.54 -14.04
CA VAL A 224 -18.42 19.24 -12.79
C VAL A 224 -19.48 19.07 -11.69
N ALA A 225 -19.97 17.84 -11.55
CA ALA A 225 -20.95 17.47 -10.53
C ALA A 225 -20.35 17.73 -9.13
N GLY A 226 -20.97 18.62 -8.37
CA GLY A 226 -20.55 18.98 -7.01
C GLY A 226 -20.29 20.47 -6.77
N PHE A 227 -20.06 21.29 -7.81
CA PHE A 227 -19.87 22.74 -7.61
C PHE A 227 -21.12 23.46 -7.09
N PRO A 228 -22.35 23.21 -7.62
CA PRO A 228 -23.56 23.84 -7.09
C PRO A 228 -23.88 23.40 -5.65
N GLU A 229 -23.61 22.13 -5.32
CA GLU A 229 -23.74 21.60 -3.95
C GLU A 229 -22.69 22.20 -3.01
N PHE A 230 -21.46 22.42 -3.49
CA PHE A 230 -20.41 23.10 -2.75
C PHE A 230 -20.77 24.56 -2.45
N GLU A 231 -21.32 25.31 -3.42
CA GLU A 231 -21.79 26.67 -3.16
C GLU A 231 -22.87 26.70 -2.09
N LYS A 232 -23.87 25.80 -2.16
CA LYS A 232 -24.90 25.69 -1.11
C LYS A 232 -24.28 25.35 0.25
N ARG A 233 -23.39 24.36 0.31
CA ARG A 233 -22.74 23.92 1.56
C ARG A 233 -21.79 24.98 2.15
N CYS A 234 -21.10 25.74 1.32
CA CYS A 234 -20.25 26.87 1.73
C CYS A 234 -21.07 28.07 2.18
N LYS A 235 -22.17 28.39 1.47
CA LYS A 235 -23.13 29.42 1.90
C LYS A 235 -23.76 29.05 3.24
N GLU A 236 -24.11 27.78 3.47
CA GLU A 236 -24.63 27.29 4.75
C GLU A 236 -23.60 27.31 5.88
N THR A 237 -22.35 26.91 5.65
CA THR A 237 -21.30 26.99 6.67
C THR A 237 -20.86 28.43 6.95
N GLY A 238 -20.82 29.30 5.94
CA GLY A 238 -20.62 30.73 6.12
C GLY A 238 -21.76 31.39 6.89
N ARG A 239 -23.01 31.00 6.62
CA ARG A 239 -24.19 31.46 7.36
C ARG A 239 -24.24 30.92 8.79
N LYS A 240 -23.81 29.67 9.02
CA LYS A 240 -23.65 29.10 10.38
C LYS A 240 -22.54 29.78 11.17
N ARG A 241 -21.37 30.07 10.57
CA ARG A 241 -20.31 30.86 11.22
C ARG A 241 -20.70 32.32 11.44
N GLY A 242 -21.42 32.92 10.50
CA GLY A 242 -22.01 34.25 10.64
C GLY A 242 -23.06 34.30 11.76
N LEU A 243 -23.93 33.28 11.85
CA LEU A 243 -24.91 33.13 12.92
C LEU A 243 -24.25 32.79 14.26
N ASP A 244 -23.17 32.00 14.31
CA ASP A 244 -22.41 31.74 15.54
C ASP A 244 -21.66 32.98 16.00
N ASN A 245 -21.13 33.80 15.08
CA ASN A 245 -20.56 35.11 15.41
C ASN A 245 -21.65 36.09 15.86
N ILE A 246 -22.81 36.13 15.21
CA ILE A 246 -23.97 36.95 15.64
C ILE A 246 -24.51 36.44 16.98
N ARG A 247 -24.53 35.13 17.24
CA ARG A 247 -24.96 34.52 18.51
C ARG A 247 -23.95 34.76 19.62
N LYS A 248 -22.64 34.81 19.32
CA LYS A 248 -21.58 35.24 20.26
C LYS A 248 -21.65 36.75 20.53
N VAL A 249 -21.93 37.57 19.52
CA VAL A 249 -22.14 39.03 19.67
C VAL A 249 -23.44 39.32 20.43
N GLN A 250 -24.52 38.59 20.18
CA GLN A 250 -25.78 38.69 20.92
C GLN A 250 -25.68 38.11 22.34
N LYS A 251 -24.82 37.11 22.59
CA LYS A 251 -24.46 36.66 23.94
C LYS A 251 -23.45 37.55 24.66
N GLY A 252 -22.83 38.50 23.98
CA GLY A 252 -21.91 39.49 24.57
C GLY A 252 -22.58 40.80 24.97
N ILE A 253 -23.91 40.91 24.86
CA ILE A 253 -24.68 42.14 25.19
C ILE A 253 -25.76 41.86 26.27
N LYS A 254 -25.66 40.76 27.01
CA LYS A 254 -26.47 40.61 28.22
C LYS A 254 -25.66 40.12 29.40
N ASP A 255 -25.53 41.06 30.32
CA ASP A 255 -25.47 40.92 31.76
C ASP A 255 -24.08 40.59 32.33
N ASP A 256 -23.38 41.68 32.66
CA ASP A 256 -22.75 41.82 33.99
C ASP A 256 -23.71 41.23 35.04
N ASP A 257 -23.40 40.05 35.54
CA ASP A 257 -23.43 39.70 36.97
C ASP A 257 -23.05 38.22 37.15
N ASP A 258 -22.25 37.99 38.20
CA ASP A 258 -21.86 36.71 38.82
C ASP A 258 -20.72 35.87 38.21
N MET A 259 -19.50 36.23 38.64
CA MET A 259 -18.37 35.30 38.82
C MET A 259 -18.60 34.39 40.04
N VAL A 260 -18.50 33.06 39.89
CA VAL A 260 -17.99 32.13 40.92
C VAL A 260 -17.43 30.85 40.27
N TRP A 261 -16.11 30.65 40.43
CA TRP A 261 -15.21 29.49 40.24
C TRP A 261 -15.50 28.41 39.19
#